data_AF-A0A3C0SBP4-F1
#
_entry.id   AF-A0A3C0SBP4-F1
#
_cell.length_a   1.000
_cell.length_b   1.000
_cell.length_c   1.000
_cell.angle_alpha   90.00
_cell.angle_beta   90.00
_cell.angle_gamma   90.00
#
_symmetry.space_group_name_H-M   'P 1'
#
loop_
_entity.id
_entity.type
_entity.pdbx_description
1 polymer ?
#
loop_
_entity_poly.entity_id
_entity_poly.type
_entity_poly.pdbx_seq_one_letter_code
_entity_poly.pdbx_strand_id
1 'polypeptide(L)'
;MKSFSRAKAFAFTLIAQVLTLLVLLGLVEGVFRMLNPDYDLRGGNERRFFCVFDSVLGWTPKTNFTGVHEKDGFSIPVHQNQFGLRASDNLLRENPTGKRRIIVMGDSYVWGYGVGDADVFTELDMSRYGVELINFGVSGYGTDQEYLLYEKMGKDFSAEEVILVITPYNDFMNNCGTESIRL
;
A
#
# COMPACT_ATOMS: atom_id res chain seq x y z
N MET A 1 28.31 60.45 5.84
CA MET A 1 28.15 58.97 5.76
C MET A 1 27.35 58.50 6.97
N LYS A 2 26.12 57.97 6.80
CA LYS A 2 25.35 57.40 7.91
C LYS A 2 25.97 56.06 8.32
N SER A 3 26.56 56.00 9.52
CA SER A 3 27.10 54.78 10.12
C SER A 3 26.00 53.72 10.22
N PHE A 4 26.18 52.58 9.54
CA PHE A 4 25.29 51.43 9.71
C PHE A 4 25.43 50.92 11.15
N SER A 5 24.33 50.76 11.88
CA SER A 5 24.42 50.21 13.25
C SER A 5 24.87 48.75 13.17
N ARG A 6 25.73 48.31 14.12
CA ARG A 6 26.22 46.92 14.19
C ARG A 6 25.08 45.89 14.15
N ALA A 7 23.93 46.24 14.72
CA ALA A 7 22.71 45.42 14.68
C ALA A 7 22.14 45.24 13.26
N LYS A 8 22.13 46.29 12.42
CA LYS A 8 21.65 46.20 11.03
C LYS A 8 22.59 45.38 10.16
N ALA A 9 23.90 45.49 10.38
CA ALA A 9 24.91 44.68 9.66
C ALA A 9 24.80 43.19 10.03
N PHE A 10 24.57 42.89 11.33
CA PHE A 10 24.35 41.53 11.80
C PHE A 10 23.07 40.92 11.21
N ALA A 11 21.94 41.64 11.27
CA ALA A 11 20.67 41.18 10.71
C ALA A 11 20.77 40.91 9.20
N PHE A 12 21.43 41.79 8.44
CA PHE A 12 21.66 41.59 7.01
C PHE A 12 22.46 40.31 6.72
N THR A 13 23.54 40.07 7.48
CA THR A 13 24.38 38.87 7.31
C THR A 13 23.60 37.60 7.63
N LEU A 14 22.80 37.61 8.70
CA LEU A 14 21.95 36.48 9.08
C LEU A 14 20.91 36.16 7.99
N ILE A 15 20.24 37.20 7.47
CA ILE A 15 19.27 37.04 6.37
C ILE A 15 19.96 36.45 5.13
N ALA A 16 21.14 36.94 4.76
CA ALA A 16 21.89 36.43 3.62
C ALA A 16 22.28 34.95 3.80
N GLN A 17 22.68 34.54 5.01
CA GLN A 17 23.00 33.14 5.32
C GLN A 17 21.75 32.24 5.24
N VAL A 18 20.63 32.68 5.81
CA VAL A 18 19.36 31.93 5.73
C VAL A 18 18.90 31.78 4.29
N LEU A 19 18.93 32.86 3.49
CA LEU A 19 18.57 32.80 2.08
C LEU A 19 19.49 31.86 1.30
N THR A 20 20.79 31.89 1.58
CA THR A 20 21.77 31.00 0.94
C THR A 20 21.49 29.53 1.28
N LEU A 21 21.17 29.23 2.54
CA LEU A 21 20.78 27.88 2.97
C LEU A 21 19.50 27.42 2.28
N LEU A 22 18.49 28.28 2.16
CA LEU A 22 17.23 27.96 1.48
C LEU A 22 17.46 27.68 -0.01
N VAL A 23 18.31 28.46 -0.68
CA VAL A 23 18.69 28.23 -2.08
C VAL A 23 19.43 26.91 -2.24
N LEU A 24 20.40 26.61 -1.36
CA LEU A 24 21.13 25.34 -1.39
C LEU A 24 20.20 24.14 -1.18
N LEU A 25 19.28 24.21 -0.20
CA LEU A 25 18.31 23.15 0.03
C LEU A 25 17.39 22.95 -1.19
N GLY A 26 16.91 24.03 -1.81
CA GLY A 26 16.11 23.96 -3.02
C GLY A 26 16.86 23.36 -4.22
N LEU A 27 18.15 23.70 -4.37
CA LEU A 27 19.00 23.12 -5.41
C LEU A 27 19.25 21.62 -5.18
N VAL A 28 19.55 21.22 -3.94
CA VAL A 28 19.73 19.81 -3.58
C VAL A 28 18.47 19.01 -3.85
N GLU A 29 17.30 19.51 -3.43
CA GLU A 29 16.02 18.87 -3.72
C GLU A 29 15.76 18.79 -5.23
N GLY A 30 16.03 19.88 -5.98
CA GLY A 30 15.84 19.92 -7.42
C GLY A 30 16.71 18.90 -8.17
N VAL A 31 18.01 18.85 -7.86
CA VAL A 31 18.94 17.86 -8.43
C VAL A 31 18.52 16.45 -8.04
N PHE A 32 18.12 16.24 -6.79
CA PHE A 32 17.68 14.94 -6.30
C PHE A 32 16.43 14.44 -7.05
N ARG A 33 15.45 15.31 -7.32
CA ARG A 33 14.26 15.01 -8.14
C ARG A 33 14.59 14.76 -9.61
N MET A 34 15.59 15.45 -10.17
CA MET A 34 16.01 15.20 -11.56
C MET A 34 16.75 13.86 -11.71
N LEU A 35 17.57 13.49 -10.73
CA LEU A 35 18.31 12.22 -10.74
C LEU A 35 17.43 11.03 -10.36
N ASN A 36 16.39 11.27 -9.56
CA ASN A 36 15.46 10.24 -9.13
C ASN A 36 14.01 10.73 -9.32
N PRO A 37 13.53 10.81 -10.58
CA PRO A 37 12.18 11.29 -10.89
C PRO A 37 11.10 10.42 -10.21
N ASP A 38 11.40 9.15 -9.95
CA ASP A 38 10.50 8.19 -9.28
C ASP A 38 10.69 8.13 -7.76
N TYR A 39 11.65 8.87 -7.19
CA TYR A 39 11.86 8.92 -5.74
C TYR A 39 10.83 9.84 -5.11
N ASP A 40 9.67 9.27 -4.79
CA ASP A 40 8.66 9.92 -3.98
C ASP A 40 9.10 9.90 -2.51
N LEU A 41 9.42 11.09 -1.96
CA LEU A 41 9.74 11.29 -0.53
C LEU A 41 8.62 10.82 0.41
N ARG A 42 7.44 10.51 -0.11
CA ARG A 42 6.30 9.95 0.64
C ARG A 42 6.18 8.43 0.56
N GLY A 43 7.12 7.74 -0.09
CA GLY A 43 6.91 6.35 -0.49
C GLY A 43 5.87 6.35 -1.61
N GLY A 44 6.32 6.24 -2.84
CA GLY A 44 5.46 5.98 -4.00
C GLY A 44 4.96 4.55 -3.87
N ASN A 45 4.05 4.35 -2.92
CA ASN A 45 3.66 3.08 -2.36
C ASN A 45 2.97 2.26 -3.44
N GLU A 46 3.34 0.99 -3.55
CA GLU A 46 2.55 -0.06 -4.16
C GLU A 46 1.02 0.17 -3.96
N ARG A 47 0.62 0.65 -2.77
CA ARG A 47 -0.75 1.08 -2.47
C ARG A 47 -1.30 2.14 -3.44
N ARG A 48 -0.59 3.22 -3.77
CA ARG A 48 -1.08 4.24 -4.73
C ARG A 48 -1.14 3.74 -6.17
N PHE A 49 -0.27 2.80 -6.52
CA PHE A 49 -0.24 2.25 -7.87
C PHE A 49 -1.34 1.21 -8.09
N PHE A 50 -1.55 0.33 -7.11
CA PHE A 50 -2.50 -0.78 -7.17
C PHE A 50 -3.86 -0.49 -6.55
N CYS A 51 -4.01 0.58 -5.74
CA CYS A 51 -5.27 1.01 -5.13
C CYS A 51 -5.68 2.42 -5.58
N VAL A 52 -6.92 2.79 -5.26
CA VAL A 52 -7.46 4.15 -5.33
C VAL A 52 -7.99 4.55 -3.96
N PHE A 53 -8.12 5.85 -3.72
CA PHE A 53 -8.67 6.34 -2.46
C PHE A 53 -10.15 5.93 -2.31
N ASP A 54 -10.53 5.51 -1.11
CA ASP A 54 -11.90 5.22 -0.72
C ASP A 54 -12.20 5.92 0.60
N SER A 55 -13.35 6.59 0.70
CA SER A 55 -13.67 7.39 1.89
C SER A 55 -13.92 6.55 3.15
N VAL A 56 -14.24 5.26 3.00
CA VAL A 56 -14.49 4.34 4.12
C VAL A 56 -13.24 3.52 4.41
N LEU A 57 -12.61 2.94 3.39
CA LEU A 57 -11.46 2.05 3.55
C LEU A 57 -10.11 2.81 3.62
N GLY A 58 -10.09 4.10 3.28
CA GLY A 58 -8.88 4.86 2.98
C GLY A 58 -8.32 4.51 1.61
N TRP A 59 -8.07 3.24 1.35
CA TRP A 59 -7.59 2.72 0.07
C TRP A 59 -8.44 1.53 -0.33
N THR A 60 -8.76 1.39 -1.62
CA THR A 60 -9.44 0.20 -2.16
C THR A 60 -8.67 -0.30 -3.39
N PRO A 61 -8.47 -1.61 -3.55
CA PRO A 61 -7.79 -2.16 -4.73
C PRO A 61 -8.47 -1.76 -6.05
N LYS A 62 -7.67 -1.51 -7.10
CA LYS A 62 -8.17 -1.26 -8.45
C LYS A 62 -8.70 -2.55 -9.06
N THR A 63 -9.90 -2.51 -9.62
CA THR A 63 -10.50 -3.66 -10.31
C THR A 63 -9.99 -3.79 -11.74
N ASN A 64 -9.88 -5.02 -12.24
CA ASN A 64 -9.42 -5.35 -13.59
C ASN A 64 -8.11 -4.63 -13.97
N PHE A 65 -7.15 -4.62 -13.04
CA PHE A 65 -5.93 -3.83 -13.17
C PHE A 65 -4.72 -4.73 -13.26
N THR A 66 -3.93 -4.55 -14.31
CA THR A 66 -2.61 -5.16 -14.46
C THR A 66 -1.55 -4.07 -14.44
N GLY A 67 -0.50 -4.28 -13.67
CA GLY A 67 0.63 -3.37 -13.59
C GLY A 67 1.91 -4.11 -13.21
N VAL A 68 3.03 -3.42 -13.30
CA VAL A 68 4.32 -3.97 -12.86
C VAL A 68 4.67 -3.34 -11.53
N HIS A 69 4.94 -4.17 -10.52
CA HIS A 69 5.49 -3.74 -9.25
C HIS A 69 7.00 -3.61 -9.38
N GLU A 70 7.49 -2.38 -9.53
CA GLU A 70 8.91 -2.05 -9.68
C GLU A 70 9.44 -1.33 -8.44
N LYS A 71 9.73 -2.09 -7.38
CA LYS A 71 10.20 -1.55 -6.10
C LYS A 71 11.11 -2.57 -5.39
N ASP A 72 12.04 -2.08 -4.57
CA ASP A 72 12.97 -2.90 -3.77
C ASP A 72 13.75 -3.95 -4.58
N GLY A 73 14.04 -3.66 -5.86
CA GLY A 73 14.75 -4.57 -6.76
C GLY A 73 13.86 -5.63 -7.43
N PHE A 74 12.55 -5.62 -7.15
CA PHE A 74 11.57 -6.43 -7.85
C PHE A 74 11.13 -5.73 -9.15
N SER A 75 10.85 -6.52 -10.19
CA SER A 75 10.06 -6.11 -11.35
C SER A 75 9.13 -7.28 -11.64
N ILE A 76 7.91 -7.19 -11.12
CA ILE A 76 6.97 -8.31 -11.06
C ILE A 76 5.63 -7.90 -11.64
N PRO A 77 5.09 -8.63 -12.63
CA PRO A 77 3.73 -8.40 -13.09
C PRO A 77 2.75 -8.78 -12.00
N VAL A 78 1.79 -7.89 -11.76
CA VAL A 78 0.71 -8.05 -10.78
C VAL A 78 -0.61 -7.85 -11.49
N HIS A 79 -1.53 -8.80 -11.33
CA HIS A 79 -2.88 -8.73 -11.82
C HIS A 79 -3.90 -8.74 -10.66
N GLN A 80 -4.83 -7.80 -10.71
CA GLN A 80 -5.98 -7.70 -9.81
C GLN A 80 -7.26 -7.92 -10.63
N ASN A 81 -8.05 -8.91 -10.24
CA ASN A 81 -9.24 -9.35 -10.96
C ASN A 81 -10.40 -8.33 -10.88
N GLN A 82 -11.59 -8.72 -11.31
CA GLN A 82 -12.80 -7.88 -11.29
C GLN A 82 -13.20 -7.36 -9.90
N PHE A 83 -12.71 -7.96 -8.82
CA PHE A 83 -12.94 -7.53 -7.44
C PHE A 83 -11.75 -6.75 -6.86
N GLY A 84 -10.70 -6.56 -7.65
CA GLY A 84 -9.45 -5.95 -7.20
C GLY A 84 -8.57 -6.89 -6.38
N LEU A 85 -8.87 -8.20 -6.39
CA LEU A 85 -8.12 -9.20 -5.64
C LEU A 85 -7.05 -9.82 -6.52
N ARG A 86 -5.90 -10.17 -5.93
CA ARG A 86 -4.90 -11.03 -6.60
C ARG A 86 -5.36 -12.48 -6.48
N ALA A 87 -6.31 -12.84 -7.32
CA ALA A 87 -6.94 -14.14 -7.41
C ALA A 87 -7.42 -14.40 -8.84
N SER A 88 -7.78 -15.65 -9.14
CA SER A 88 -8.34 -16.03 -10.45
C SER A 88 -9.48 -15.11 -10.93
N ASP A 89 -9.50 -14.77 -12.22
CA ASP A 89 -10.60 -14.04 -12.87
C ASP A 89 -11.91 -14.83 -12.87
N ASN A 90 -11.83 -16.15 -12.78
CA ASN A 90 -13.01 -17.02 -12.69
C ASN A 90 -13.61 -17.07 -11.27
N LEU A 91 -13.05 -16.33 -10.31
CA LEU A 91 -13.59 -16.24 -8.97
C LEU A 91 -15.01 -15.67 -9.01
N LEU A 92 -15.92 -16.33 -8.29
CA LEU A 92 -17.32 -15.91 -8.16
C LEU A 92 -17.63 -15.66 -6.68
N ARG A 93 -18.50 -14.69 -6.40
CA ARG A 93 -19.03 -14.43 -5.05
C ARG A 93 -19.80 -15.64 -4.52
N GLU A 94 -20.65 -16.22 -5.37
CA GLU A 94 -21.28 -17.51 -5.12
C GLU A 94 -20.26 -18.65 -5.19
N ASN A 95 -20.54 -19.75 -4.48
CA ASN A 95 -19.68 -20.94 -4.46
C ASN A 95 -20.33 -22.13 -5.19
N PRO A 96 -20.38 -22.12 -6.53
CA PRO A 96 -21.00 -23.21 -7.29
C PRO A 96 -20.18 -24.51 -7.22
N THR A 97 -18.90 -24.43 -6.86
CA THR A 97 -18.01 -25.60 -6.80
C THR A 97 -18.22 -26.45 -5.54
N GLY A 98 -18.84 -25.88 -4.50
CA GLY A 98 -18.98 -26.53 -3.20
C GLY A 98 -17.65 -26.75 -2.46
N LYS A 99 -16.54 -26.17 -2.94
CA LYS A 99 -15.25 -26.21 -2.24
C LYS A 99 -15.35 -25.41 -0.96
N ARG A 100 -14.60 -25.82 0.05
CA ARG A 100 -14.46 -25.08 1.30
C ARG A 100 -13.69 -23.79 1.05
N ARG A 101 -14.37 -22.65 1.19
CA ARG A 101 -13.77 -21.32 0.96
C ARG A 101 -13.22 -20.72 2.22
N ILE A 102 -11.98 -20.23 2.13
CA ILE A 102 -11.29 -19.53 3.21
C ILE A 102 -10.82 -18.18 2.68
N ILE A 103 -11.30 -17.09 3.28
CA ILE A 103 -10.76 -15.75 3.01
C ILE A 103 -9.49 -15.58 3.84
N VAL A 104 -8.43 -15.10 3.20
CA VAL A 104 -7.18 -14.76 3.88
C VAL A 104 -7.03 -13.25 3.86
N MET A 105 -7.11 -12.64 5.04
CA MET A 105 -6.97 -11.21 5.27
C MET A 105 -5.57 -10.89 5.75
N GLY A 106 -5.06 -9.73 5.37
CA GLY A 106 -3.81 -9.19 5.88
C GLY A 106 -3.32 -8.02 5.07
N ASP A 107 -2.06 -7.68 5.28
CA ASP A 107 -1.41 -6.53 4.68
C ASP A 107 -0.63 -6.91 3.39
N SER A 108 0.55 -6.31 3.20
CA SER A 108 1.45 -6.57 2.08
C SER A 108 1.94 -8.02 2.01
N TYR A 109 2.00 -8.74 3.14
CA TYR A 109 2.40 -10.15 3.15
C TYR A 109 1.34 -11.04 2.49
N VAL A 110 0.07 -10.81 2.81
CA VAL A 110 -1.03 -11.52 2.16
C VAL A 110 -1.21 -11.04 0.73
N TRP A 111 -1.09 -9.74 0.47
CA TRP A 111 -1.12 -9.19 -0.89
C TRP A 111 0.00 -9.77 -1.78
N GLY A 112 1.05 -10.37 -1.23
CA GLY A 112 2.13 -10.99 -1.99
C GLY A 112 3.17 -9.98 -2.47
N TYR A 113 3.60 -9.08 -1.58
CA TYR A 113 4.64 -8.09 -1.87
C TYR A 113 5.93 -8.78 -2.31
N GLY A 114 6.37 -8.48 -3.54
CA GLY A 114 7.60 -9.04 -4.10
C GLY A 114 7.48 -10.44 -4.69
N VAL A 115 6.26 -10.96 -4.91
CA VAL A 115 6.04 -12.23 -5.63
C VAL A 115 5.00 -12.08 -6.76
N GLY A 116 5.18 -12.85 -7.84
CA GLY A 116 4.24 -12.89 -8.96
C GLY A 116 2.95 -13.61 -8.59
N ASP A 117 1.88 -13.43 -9.36
CA ASP A 117 0.54 -13.94 -9.01
C ASP A 117 0.54 -15.46 -8.75
N ALA A 118 1.26 -16.24 -9.57
CA ALA A 118 1.37 -17.70 -9.40
C ALA A 118 2.14 -18.14 -8.15
N ASP A 119 2.95 -17.26 -7.56
CA ASP A 119 3.78 -17.54 -6.39
C ASP A 119 3.18 -16.97 -5.09
N VAL A 120 2.05 -16.26 -5.18
CA VAL A 120 1.31 -15.83 -3.99
C VAL A 120 0.80 -17.07 -3.27
N PHE A 121 1.04 -17.18 -1.96
CA PHE A 121 0.75 -18.43 -1.23
C PHE A 121 -0.75 -18.80 -1.21
N THR A 122 -1.65 -17.85 -1.46
CA THR A 122 -3.09 -18.12 -1.60
C THR A 122 -3.45 -18.78 -2.94
N GLU A 123 -2.56 -18.72 -3.93
CA GLU A 123 -2.73 -19.38 -5.24
C GLU A 123 -2.20 -20.82 -5.24
N LEU A 124 -1.73 -21.33 -4.09
CA LEU A 124 -1.37 -22.74 -3.94
C LEU A 124 -2.57 -23.64 -4.27
N ASP A 125 -2.35 -24.66 -5.10
CA ASP A 125 -3.40 -25.62 -5.44
C ASP A 125 -3.78 -26.49 -4.24
N MET A 126 -4.91 -26.14 -3.63
CA MET A 126 -5.51 -26.86 -2.52
C MET A 126 -6.68 -27.76 -2.94
N SER A 127 -6.84 -28.02 -4.25
CA SER A 127 -7.93 -28.83 -4.80
C SER A 127 -8.00 -30.24 -4.22
N ARG A 128 -6.85 -30.86 -3.93
CA ARG A 128 -6.76 -32.18 -3.28
C ARG A 128 -7.40 -32.23 -1.88
N TYR A 129 -7.58 -31.07 -1.25
CA TYR A 129 -8.23 -30.91 0.04
C TYR A 129 -9.65 -30.34 -0.08
N GLY A 130 -10.12 -30.09 -1.30
CA GLY A 130 -11.41 -29.43 -1.54
C GLY A 130 -11.44 -28.00 -1.01
N VAL A 131 -10.29 -27.32 -0.91
CA VAL A 131 -10.19 -25.96 -0.38
C VAL A 131 -9.93 -24.95 -1.50
N GLU A 132 -10.54 -23.78 -1.39
CA GLU A 132 -10.30 -22.59 -2.21
C GLU A 132 -9.92 -21.43 -1.28
N LEU A 133 -8.71 -20.90 -1.44
CA LEU A 133 -8.25 -19.72 -0.71
C LEU A 133 -8.60 -18.47 -1.52
N ILE A 134 -9.03 -17.40 -0.84
CA ILE A 134 -9.34 -16.13 -1.48
C ILE A 134 -8.50 -15.04 -0.84
N ASN A 135 -7.61 -14.45 -1.63
CA ASN A 135 -6.71 -13.41 -1.18
C ASN A 135 -7.44 -12.07 -1.00
N PHE A 136 -7.52 -11.59 0.23
CA PHE A 136 -8.01 -10.26 0.59
C PHE A 136 -6.91 -9.37 1.17
N GLY A 137 -5.66 -9.72 0.92
CA GLY A 137 -4.51 -8.93 1.34
C GLY A 137 -4.46 -7.60 0.62
N VAL A 138 -4.15 -6.51 1.33
CA VAL A 138 -3.92 -5.20 0.74
C VAL A 138 -2.71 -4.53 1.39
N SER A 139 -1.73 -4.14 0.57
CA SER A 139 -0.46 -3.61 1.06
C SER A 139 -0.60 -2.46 2.06
N GLY A 140 -0.16 -2.74 3.29
CA GLY A 140 -0.12 -1.85 4.44
C GLY A 140 -1.48 -1.44 5.01
N TYR A 141 -2.49 -2.28 4.83
CA TYR A 141 -3.67 -2.23 5.67
C TYR A 141 -3.32 -2.45 7.16
N GLY A 142 -4.09 -1.80 8.02
CA GLY A 142 -4.28 -2.23 9.41
C GLY A 142 -5.50 -3.16 9.55
N THR A 143 -5.65 -3.75 10.73
CA THR A 143 -6.72 -4.69 11.07
C THR A 143 -8.12 -4.07 10.99
N ASP A 144 -8.22 -2.76 11.22
CA ASP A 144 -9.45 -1.98 11.03
C ASP A 144 -9.87 -1.90 9.55
N GLN A 145 -8.92 -1.63 8.65
CA GLN A 145 -9.15 -1.62 7.21
C GLN A 145 -9.46 -3.01 6.67
N GLU A 146 -8.79 -4.04 7.18
CA GLU A 146 -9.09 -5.44 6.88
C GLU A 146 -10.53 -5.77 7.28
N TYR A 147 -10.94 -5.42 8.50
CA TYR A 147 -12.31 -5.61 8.96
C TYR A 147 -13.32 -4.89 8.07
N LEU A 148 -13.09 -3.62 7.74
CA LEU A 148 -13.99 -2.86 6.88
C LEU A 148 -14.07 -3.41 5.45
N LEU A 149 -12.96 -3.91 4.90
CA LEU A 149 -12.96 -4.57 3.59
C LEU A 149 -13.77 -5.88 3.63
N TYR A 150 -13.65 -6.64 4.73
CA TYR A 150 -14.46 -7.83 4.94
C TYR A 150 -15.96 -7.48 5.04
N GLU A 151 -16.32 -6.47 5.82
CA GLU A 151 -17.70 -5.98 5.96
C GLU A 151 -18.29 -5.52 4.62
N LYS A 152 -17.50 -4.77 3.84
CA LYS A 152 -17.95 -4.16 2.59
C LYS A 152 -18.03 -5.14 1.41
N MET A 153 -17.18 -6.17 1.41
CA MET A 153 -17.01 -7.06 0.26
C MET A 153 -16.81 -8.53 0.63
N GLY A 154 -15.99 -8.83 1.64
CA GLY A 154 -15.62 -10.20 2.00
C GLY A 154 -16.81 -11.10 2.36
N LYS A 155 -17.83 -10.56 3.05
CA LYS A 155 -19.04 -11.29 3.43
C LYS A 155 -19.81 -11.92 2.27
N ASP A 156 -19.66 -11.38 1.06
CA ASP A 156 -20.40 -11.83 -0.12
C ASP A 156 -19.79 -13.07 -0.78
N PHE A 157 -18.61 -13.53 -0.35
CA PHE A 157 -17.86 -14.60 -1.03
C PHE A 157 -18.22 -16.02 -0.59
N SER A 158 -19.30 -16.19 0.18
CA SER A 158 -19.76 -17.50 0.67
C SER A 158 -18.64 -18.30 1.37
N ALA A 159 -17.75 -17.60 2.08
CA ALA A 159 -16.64 -18.22 2.78
C ALA A 159 -17.09 -18.81 4.12
N GLU A 160 -16.57 -20.00 4.45
CA GLU A 160 -16.83 -20.67 5.73
C GLU A 160 -15.91 -20.16 6.83
N GLU A 161 -14.73 -19.66 6.45
CA GLU A 161 -13.70 -19.20 7.36
C GLU A 161 -13.00 -17.94 6.87
N VAL A 162 -12.48 -17.20 7.85
CA VAL A 162 -11.60 -16.05 7.64
C VAL A 162 -10.33 -16.29 8.45
N ILE A 163 -9.18 -16.25 7.78
CA ILE A 163 -7.86 -16.26 8.41
C ILE A 163 -7.36 -14.83 8.41
N LEU A 164 -7.04 -14.32 9.60
CA LEU A 164 -6.35 -13.04 9.77
C LEU A 164 -4.85 -13.30 9.91
N VAL A 165 -4.06 -12.83 8.97
CA VAL A 165 -2.60 -12.94 9.03
C VAL A 165 -2.07 -11.67 9.67
N ILE A 166 -1.51 -11.81 10.88
CA ILE A 166 -0.88 -10.71 11.60
C ILE A 166 0.63 -10.82 11.48
N THR A 167 1.26 -9.74 11.04
CA THR A 167 2.69 -9.56 10.91
C THR A 167 3.20 -8.66 12.06
N PRO A 168 3.94 -9.22 13.03
CA PRO A 168 4.37 -8.45 14.22
C PRO A 168 5.29 -7.26 13.91
N TYR A 169 5.84 -7.19 12.69
CA TYR A 169 6.78 -6.16 12.30
C TYR A 169 6.09 -4.82 12.04
N ASN A 170 5.01 -4.81 11.26
CA ASN A 170 4.35 -3.57 10.81
C ASN A 170 2.88 -3.45 11.24
N ASP A 171 2.18 -4.52 11.61
CA ASP A 171 0.75 -4.41 11.91
C ASP A 171 0.45 -3.61 13.18
N PHE A 172 1.29 -3.72 14.21
CA PHE A 172 1.13 -2.87 15.39
C PHE A 172 1.28 -1.39 15.05
N MET A 173 2.17 -1.07 14.10
CA MET A 173 2.36 0.30 13.63
C MET A 173 1.21 0.74 12.72
N ASN A 174 0.70 -0.13 11.84
CA ASN A 174 -0.46 0.16 11.00
C ASN A 174 -1.70 0.46 11.87
N ASN A 175 -1.92 -0.34 12.92
CA ASN A 175 -3.05 -0.21 13.84
C ASN A 175 -2.96 1.01 14.78
N CYS A 176 -1.76 1.56 15.00
CA CYS A 176 -1.54 2.74 15.85
C CYS A 176 -1.26 4.02 15.05
N GLY A 177 -1.16 3.93 13.72
CA GLY A 177 -0.84 5.03 12.83
C GLY A 177 -1.99 6.00 12.63
N THR A 178 -1.72 7.19 12.10
CA THR A 178 -2.77 8.17 11.75
C THR A 178 -3.70 7.70 10.64
N GLU A 179 -3.30 6.66 9.92
CA GLU A 179 -4.11 6.00 8.89
C GLU A 179 -5.08 4.97 9.47
N SER A 180 -4.98 4.63 10.77
CA SER A 180 -5.95 3.76 11.44
C SER A 180 -7.33 4.43 11.45
N ILE A 181 -8.34 3.69 11.01
CA ILE A 181 -9.73 4.08 11.09
C ILE A 181 -10.22 3.77 12.50
N ARG A 182 -10.47 4.83 13.27
CA ARG A 182 -11.11 4.71 14.58
C ARG A 182 -12.59 4.37 14.36
N LEU A 183 -12.92 3.09 14.54
CA LEU A 183 -14.29 2.57 14.55
C LEU A 183 -15.09 3.08 15.77
#